data_AF-A0A7V8VTQ2-F1
#
_entry.id   AF-A0A7V8VTQ2-F1
#
_cell.length_a   1.000
_cell.length_b   1.000
_cell.length_c   1.000
_cell.angle_alpha   90.00
_cell.angle_beta   90.00
_cell.angle_gamma   90.00
#
_symmetry.space_group_name_H-M   'P 1'
#
loop_
_entity.id
_entity.type
_entity.pdbx_description
1 polymer ?
#
loop_
_entity_poly.entity_id
_entity_poly.type
_entity_poly.pdbx_seq_one_letter_code
_entity_poly.pdbx_strand_id
1 'polypeptide(L)' 'MKIKSLDDLFVHELKDLYSAEKQMVQGLQKLAKKASREELRTAFEQHL' A
#
# COMPACT_ATOMS: atom_id res chain seq x y z
N MET A 1 4.00 -17.69 -12.47
CA MET A 1 4.16 -17.03 -13.79
C MET A 1 5.57 -17.31 -14.28
N LYS A 2 5.76 -17.66 -15.57
CA LYS A 2 7.12 -17.73 -16.15
C LYS A 2 7.47 -16.33 -16.63
N ILE A 3 8.34 -15.64 -15.91
CA ILE A 3 8.96 -14.39 -16.33
C ILE A 3 9.88 -14.73 -17.50
N LYS A 4 9.58 -14.22 -18.69
CA LYS A 4 10.33 -14.56 -19.91
C LYS A 4 11.36 -13.50 -20.29
N SER A 5 11.20 -12.27 -19.81
CA SER A 5 12.11 -11.15 -20.02
C SER A 5 12.25 -10.27 -18.77
N LEU A 6 13.26 -9.39 -18.75
CA LEU A 6 13.40 -8.38 -17.70
C LEU A 6 12.25 -7.36 -17.72
N ASP A 7 11.67 -7.08 -18.88
CA ASP A 7 10.48 -6.23 -19.01
C ASP A 7 9.26 -6.87 -18.34
N ASP A 8 9.07 -8.19 -18.48
CA ASP A 8 7.99 -8.91 -17.80
C ASP A 8 8.17 -8.86 -16.28
N LEU A 9 9.40 -8.98 -15.78
CA LEU A 9 9.73 -8.82 -14.37
C LEU A 9 9.41 -7.40 -13.91
N PHE A 10 9.83 -6.38 -14.66
CA PHE A 10 9.57 -4.99 -14.33
C PHE A 10 8.07 -4.68 -14.24
N VAL A 11 7.28 -5.15 -15.20
CA VAL A 11 5.81 -5.00 -15.19
C VAL A 11 5.17 -5.78 -14.04
N HIS A 12 5.71 -6.95 -13.70
CA HIS A 12 5.26 -7.74 -12.56
C HIS A 12 5.50 -7.00 -11.24
N GLU A 13 6.73 -6.52 -11.01
CA GLU A 13 7.08 -5.77 -9.80
C GLU A 13 6.26 -4.48 -9.67
N LEU A 14 6.00 -3.78 -10.78
CA LEU A 14 5.11 -2.61 -10.76
C LEU A 14 3.68 -2.96 -10.35
N LYS A 15 3.14 -4.10 -10.82
CA LYS A 15 1.80 -4.57 -10.44
C LYS A 15 1.75 -5.01 -8.98
N ASP A 16 2.81 -5.64 -8.50
CA ASP A 16 2.93 -6.06 -7.10
C ASP A 16 3.02 -4.84 -6.18
N LEU A 17 3.81 -3.82 -6.54
CA LEU A 17 3.89 -2.56 -5.81
C LEU A 17 2.53 -1.84 -5.78
N TYR A 18 1.85 -1.77 -6.93
CA TYR A 18 0.49 -1.18 -7.00
C TYR A 18 -0.52 -1.94 -6.13
N SER A 19 -0.45 -3.27 -6.10
CA SER A 19 -1.27 -4.10 -5.22
C SER A 19 -0.95 -3.85 -3.74
N ALA A 20 0.34 -3.73 -3.40
CA ALA A 20 0.79 -3.43 -2.05
C ALA A 20 0.30 -2.05 -1.59
N GLU A 21 0.39 -1.01 -2.43
CA GLU A 21 -0.12 0.32 -2.11
C GLU A 21 -1.63 0.30 -1.88
N LYS A 22 -2.39 -0.39 -2.73
CA LYS A 22 -3.85 -0.52 -2.56
C LYS A 22 -4.21 -1.18 -1.23
N GLN A 23 -3.46 -2.20 -0.82
CA GLN A 23 -3.63 -2.85 0.48
C GLN A 23 -3.21 -1.94 1.63
N MET A 24 -2.12 -1.18 1.46
CA MET A 24 -1.62 -0.22 2.44
C MET A 24 -2.67 0.87 2.73
N VAL A 25 -3.27 1.47 1.71
CA VAL A 25 -4.36 2.46 1.85
C VAL A 25 -5.51 1.90 2.69
N GLN A 26 -5.95 0.67 2.40
CA GLN A 26 -7.02 0.03 3.17
C GLN A 26 -6.60 -0.28 4.62
N GLY A 27 -5.34 -0.66 4.82
CA GLY A 27 -4.76 -0.90 6.14
C GLY A 27 -4.71 0.38 6.97
N LEU A 28 -4.18 1.46 6.40
CA LEU A 28 -4.07 2.78 7.03
C LEU A 28 -5.43 3.34 7.41
N GLN A 29 -6.45 3.22 6.56
CA GLN A 29 -7.82 3.61 6.91
C GLN A 29 -8.38 2.84 8.12
N LYS A 30 -8.08 1.55 8.24
CA LYS A 30 -8.51 0.73 9.39
C LYS A 30 -7.75 1.12 10.66
N LEU A 31 -6.46 1.42 10.55
CA LEU A 31 -5.62 1.85 11.65
C LEU A 31 -6.00 3.24 12.15
N ALA A 32 -6.26 4.20 11.26
CA ALA A 32 -6.77 5.54 11.58
C ALA A 32 -8.07 5.48 12.39
N LYS A 33 -9.01 4.61 12.00
CA LYS A 33 -10.28 4.42 12.74
C LYS A 33 -10.11 3.80 14.12
N LYS A 34 -9.07 2.99 14.33
CA LYS A 34 -8.79 2.31 15.60
C LYS A 34 -7.83 3.11 16.50
N ALA A 35 -7.12 4.08 15.95
CA ALA A 35 -6.18 4.91 16.69
C ALA A 35 -6.93 5.78 17.70
N SER A 36 -6.59 5.62 18.99
CA SER A 36 -7.20 6.41 20.07
C SER A 36 -6.53 7.76 20.27
N ARG A 37 -5.32 7.96 19.73
CA ARG A 37 -4.57 9.22 19.79
C ARG A 37 -4.81 10.01 18.50
N GLU A 38 -5.23 11.26 18.63
CA GLU A 38 -5.46 12.16 17.47
C GLU A 38 -4.22 12.32 16.60
N GLU A 39 -3.04 12.54 17.20
CA GLU A 39 -1.78 12.69 16.47
C GLU A 39 -1.49 11.50 15.54
N LEU A 40 -1.75 10.27 16.02
CA LEU A 40 -1.52 9.04 15.27
C LEU A 40 -2.57 8.88 14.16
N ARG A 41 -3.81 9.26 14.42
CA ARG A 41 -4.87 9.25 13.42
C ARG A 41 -4.58 10.25 12.29
N THR A 42 -4.17 11.47 12.63
CA THR A 42 -3.79 12.50 11.65
C THR A 42 -2.61 12.05 10.80
N ALA A 43 -1.60 11.39 11.39
CA ALA A 43 -0.48 10.84 10.63
C ALA A 43 -0.93 9.78 9.62
N PHE A 44 -1.88 8.91 9.99
CA PHE A 44 -2.44 7.92 9.06
C PHE A 44 -3.34 8.55 7.99
N GLU A 45 -4.06 9.62 8.30
CA GLU A 45 -4.89 10.36 7.33
C GLU A 45 -4.04 11.20 6.36
N GLN A 46 -2.88 11.72 6.79
CA GLN A 46 -1.96 12.49 5.93
C GLN A 46 -1.12 11.61 5.00
N HIS A 47 -0.82 10.38 5.39
CA HIS A 47 -0.09 9.43 4.55
C HIS A 47 -1.00 8.78 3.47
N LEU A 48 -2.31 8.93 3.60
CA LEU A 48 -3.31 8.40 2.68
C LEU A 48 -3.52 9.32 1.47
#